data_AF-A0AAW2LEE7-F1
#
_entry.id   AF-A0AAW2LEE7-F1
#
_cell.length_a   1.000
_cell.length_b   1.000
_cell.length_c   1.000
_cell.angle_alpha   90.00
_cell.angle_beta   90.00
_cell.angle_gamma   90.00
#
_symmetry.space_group_name_H-M   'P 1'
#
loop_
_entity.id
_entity.type
_entity.pdbx_description
1 polymer ?
#
loop_
_entity_poly.entity_id
_entity_poly.type
_entity_poly.pdbx_seq_one_letter_code
_entity_poly.pdbx_strand_id
1 'polypeptide(L)'
;MNKRKLVAGSRSMDLHGSLESPKRAHKSPNSYLDLNLPAEGSEICNTCSCESDSDSSSENSRSWLDEFEGQVDQIVFFKPFDFDTLAEKLFKNMKECLQNIVGSECSLDIEPKIMLQLLASAYLFGYERVEDWIQHVLGRGFMEAIGKFSLNARSVVKLVTYDGSLPEEQPEGLLPDTIMMK
;
A
#
# COMPACT_ATOMS: atom_id res chain seq x y z
N MET A 1 -31.51 34.19 -21.59
CA MET A 1 -31.98 34.77 -22.87
C MET A 1 -31.33 36.14 -23.02
N ASN A 2 -30.26 36.27 -23.82
CA ASN A 2 -29.96 37.46 -24.62
C ASN A 2 -28.76 37.17 -25.53
N LYS A 3 -29.00 37.30 -26.82
CA LYS A 3 -28.10 37.07 -27.96
C LYS A 3 -27.42 38.40 -28.33
N ARG A 4 -26.23 38.37 -28.92
CA ARG A 4 -25.87 39.18 -30.11
C ARG A 4 -24.60 38.62 -30.78
N LYS A 5 -24.68 38.54 -32.11
CA LYS A 5 -23.75 37.96 -33.11
C LYS A 5 -23.43 39.07 -34.11
N LEU A 6 -22.26 39.01 -34.76
CA LEU A 6 -21.92 39.32 -36.19
C LEU A 6 -20.47 39.88 -36.27
N VAL A 7 -19.68 39.77 -37.34
CA VAL A 7 -19.50 38.90 -38.53
C VAL A 7 -18.31 39.53 -39.28
N ALA A 8 -17.57 38.72 -40.03
CA ALA A 8 -16.42 39.08 -40.87
C ALA A 8 -16.68 40.18 -41.94
N GLY A 9 -15.60 40.81 -42.43
CA GLY A 9 -15.63 41.66 -43.63
C GLY A 9 -14.27 42.24 -44.04
N SER A 10 -13.66 41.63 -45.05
CA SER A 10 -12.41 41.95 -45.78
C SER A 10 -12.49 43.17 -46.71
N ARG A 11 -11.36 43.89 -46.96
CA ARG A 11 -10.65 43.95 -48.28
C ARG A 11 -9.57 45.06 -48.40
N SER A 12 -8.47 44.67 -49.08
CA SER A 12 -7.57 45.41 -50.01
C SER A 12 -6.74 46.59 -49.45
N MET A 13 -5.48 46.85 -49.84
CA MET A 13 -4.81 46.63 -51.13
C MET A 13 -3.28 46.87 -50.98
N ASP A 14 -2.52 46.29 -51.91
CA ASP A 14 -1.26 46.78 -52.49
C ASP A 14 0.13 46.29 -52.04
N LEU A 15 0.90 46.17 -53.12
CA LEU A 15 2.11 45.44 -53.42
C LEU A 15 3.38 46.24 -53.02
N HIS A 16 4.45 45.45 -52.79
CA HIS A 16 5.84 45.75 -53.14
C HIS A 16 6.63 46.72 -52.24
N GLY A 17 7.73 46.23 -51.67
CA GLY A 17 8.77 47.09 -51.12
C GLY A 17 9.72 46.35 -50.20
N SER A 18 10.99 46.36 -50.58
CA SER A 18 12.14 45.78 -49.91
C SER A 18 12.32 46.18 -48.43
N LEU A 19 13.12 45.35 -47.75
CA LEU A 19 14.11 45.69 -46.72
C LEU A 19 13.71 45.51 -45.23
N GLU A 20 14.65 44.83 -44.55
CA GLU A 20 14.91 44.79 -43.11
C GLU A 20 14.05 43.85 -42.25
N SER A 21 14.68 42.75 -41.84
CA SER A 21 14.26 41.96 -40.68
C SER A 21 14.43 42.80 -39.40
N PRO A 22 13.36 43.04 -38.61
CA PRO A 22 13.55 43.67 -37.32
C PRO A 22 14.18 42.64 -36.37
N LYS A 23 15.32 43.02 -35.79
CA LYS A 23 16.03 42.32 -34.72
C LYS A 23 15.03 41.71 -33.73
N ARG A 24 14.98 40.38 -33.67
CA ARG A 24 14.21 39.66 -32.66
C ARG A 24 14.85 39.93 -31.30
N ALA A 25 14.15 40.66 -30.43
CA ALA A 25 14.53 40.81 -29.04
C ALA A 25 14.71 39.43 -28.41
N HIS A 26 15.87 39.20 -27.78
CA HIS A 26 16.17 37.98 -27.04
C HIS A 26 15.12 37.82 -25.93
N LYS A 27 14.14 36.94 -26.15
CA LYS A 27 13.27 36.47 -25.06
C LYS A 27 14.16 35.63 -24.15
N SER A 28 14.20 35.99 -22.87
CA SER A 28 14.78 35.16 -21.81
C SER A 28 14.24 33.72 -21.93
N PRO A 29 15.09 32.68 -21.88
CA PRO A 29 14.60 31.31 -21.89
C PRO A 29 13.78 31.10 -20.63
N ASN A 30 12.51 30.77 -20.82
CA ASN A 30 11.58 30.49 -19.76
C ASN A 30 12.00 29.15 -19.15
N SER A 31 12.63 29.17 -17.97
CA SER A 31 13.22 28.01 -17.31
C SER A 31 12.15 27.15 -16.62
N TYR A 32 11.16 26.68 -17.37
CA TYR A 32 10.24 25.66 -16.89
C TYR A 32 10.75 24.31 -17.39
N LEU A 33 11.29 23.53 -16.46
CA LEU A 33 11.77 22.17 -16.71
C LEU A 33 10.57 21.23 -16.74
N ASP A 34 10.11 20.84 -17.93
CA ASP A 34 9.06 19.83 -18.08
C ASP A 34 9.67 18.44 -18.01
N LEU A 35 9.44 17.75 -16.89
CA LEU A 35 10.00 16.43 -16.60
C LEU A 35 9.32 15.28 -17.37
N ASN A 36 8.27 15.56 -18.13
CA ASN A 36 7.60 14.57 -18.98
C ASN A 36 8.15 14.55 -20.40
N LEU A 37 9.04 15.48 -20.75
CA LEU A 37 9.71 15.49 -22.04
C LEU A 37 11.02 14.67 -21.93
N PRO A 38 11.30 13.75 -22.86
CA PRO A 38 12.61 13.14 -22.94
C PRO A 38 13.64 14.25 -23.19
N ALA A 39 14.78 14.18 -22.51
CA ALA A 39 15.83 15.21 -22.62
C ALA A 39 16.26 15.35 -24.10
N GLU A 40 15.86 16.43 -24.75
CA GLU A 40 16.31 16.74 -26.10
C GLU A 40 17.82 17.00 -26.03
N GLY A 41 18.60 16.09 -26.64
CA GLY A 41 20.04 16.23 -26.75
C GLY A 41 20.36 17.56 -27.42
N SER A 42 21.28 18.32 -26.81
CA SER A 42 21.69 19.65 -27.28
C SER A 42 22.06 19.61 -28.76
N GLU A 43 21.15 20.05 -29.62
CA GLU A 43 21.42 20.30 -31.03
C GLU A 43 22.26 21.58 -31.13
N ILE A 44 23.57 21.36 -31.12
CA ILE A 44 24.58 22.36 -31.43
C ILE A 44 24.32 22.79 -32.87
N CYS A 45 23.72 23.96 -33.03
CA CYS A 45 23.61 24.65 -34.29
C CYS A 45 25.04 24.98 -34.77
N ASN A 46 25.64 24.09 -35.57
CA ASN A 46 26.90 24.38 -36.23
C ASN A 46 26.66 24.49 -37.73
N THR A 47 26.67 25.72 -38.20
CA THR A 47 26.81 26.03 -39.61
C THR A 47 28.17 25.52 -40.08
N CYS A 48 28.17 24.86 -41.25
CA CYS A 48 29.31 24.41 -42.05
C CYS A 48 29.91 23.02 -41.77
N SER A 49 29.70 22.20 -42.81
CA SER A 49 30.64 21.22 -43.40
C SER A 49 30.88 19.89 -42.70
N CYS A 50 30.37 18.89 -43.42
CA CYS A 50 30.98 17.60 -43.78
C CYS A 50 31.24 16.56 -42.68
N GLU A 51 30.66 15.38 -42.95
CA GLU A 51 31.00 14.06 -42.40
C GLU A 51 30.60 13.82 -40.94
N SER A 52 29.31 13.55 -40.74
CA SER A 52 28.86 12.81 -39.56
C SER A 52 28.98 11.32 -39.86
N ASP A 53 30.18 10.79 -39.62
CA ASP A 53 30.34 9.39 -39.33
C ASP A 53 29.56 9.04 -38.06
N SER A 54 29.01 7.85 -38.11
CA SER A 54 28.30 7.20 -37.03
C SER A 54 29.31 6.87 -35.93
N ASP A 55 29.05 7.25 -34.67
CA ASP A 55 29.05 6.32 -33.55
C ASP A 55 28.98 7.03 -32.18
N SER A 56 28.19 6.39 -31.32
CA SER A 56 28.37 6.29 -29.87
C SER A 56 28.42 7.58 -29.04
N SER A 57 27.28 7.91 -28.42
CA SER A 57 27.30 8.42 -27.05
C SER A 57 26.22 7.75 -26.20
N SER A 58 26.08 6.41 -26.31
CA SER A 58 25.33 5.64 -25.29
C SER A 58 26.21 5.27 -24.09
N GLU A 59 27.53 5.31 -24.24
CA GLU A 59 28.52 4.92 -23.22
C GLU A 59 28.53 5.84 -21.99
N ASN A 60 28.13 7.11 -22.11
CA ASN A 60 28.06 8.04 -20.97
C ASN A 60 26.78 7.90 -20.12
N SER A 61 25.79 7.12 -20.56
CA SER A 61 24.52 6.98 -19.84
C SER A 61 24.54 5.93 -18.73
N ARG A 62 25.65 5.19 -18.56
CA ARG A 62 25.77 4.12 -17.55
C ARG A 62 26.84 4.39 -16.49
N SER A 63 27.79 5.28 -16.78
CA SER A 63 28.85 5.68 -15.83
C SER A 63 28.30 6.23 -14.52
N TRP A 64 27.22 6.99 -14.56
CA TRP A 64 26.55 7.51 -13.37
C TRP A 64 25.82 6.43 -12.55
N LEU A 65 25.35 5.36 -13.19
CA LEU A 65 24.70 4.23 -12.50
C LEU A 65 25.74 3.42 -11.72
N ASP A 66 26.91 3.19 -12.31
CA ASP A 66 28.00 2.47 -11.66
C ASP A 66 28.56 3.27 -10.46
N GLU A 67 28.67 4.60 -10.59
CA GLU A 67 29.03 5.49 -9.48
C GLU A 67 27.97 5.50 -8.37
N PHE A 68 26.70 5.46 -8.73
CA PHE A 68 25.59 5.37 -7.78
C PHE A 68 25.56 4.01 -7.07
N GLU A 69 25.77 2.90 -7.78
CA GLU A 69 25.86 1.57 -7.20
C GLU A 69 27.04 1.48 -6.22
N GLY A 70 28.17 2.11 -6.54
CA GLY A 70 29.32 2.22 -5.65
C GLY A 70 29.07 3.03 -4.37
N GLN A 71 27.98 3.81 -4.30
CA GLN A 71 27.55 4.56 -3.11
C GLN A 71 26.51 3.81 -2.26
N VAL A 72 26.00 2.66 -2.72
CA VAL A 72 25.03 1.86 -1.97
C VAL A 72 25.74 0.97 -0.94
N ASP A 73 25.55 1.25 0.35
CA ASP A 73 26.13 0.42 1.42
C ASP A 73 25.55 -1.01 1.44
N GLN A 74 24.24 -1.14 1.27
CA GLN A 74 23.55 -2.43 1.29
C GLN A 74 22.19 -2.38 0.59
N ILE A 75 21.91 -3.44 -0.18
CA ILE A 75 20.56 -3.72 -0.68
C ILE A 75 19.86 -4.63 0.32
N VAL A 76 18.76 -4.14 0.91
CA VAL A 76 17.93 -4.91 1.86
C VAL A 76 16.68 -5.41 1.15
N PHE A 77 16.50 -6.74 1.16
CA PHE A 77 15.30 -7.38 0.64
C PHE A 77 14.31 -7.65 1.78
N PHE A 78 13.19 -6.95 1.78
CA PHE A 78 12.08 -7.24 2.69
C PHE A 78 11.33 -8.48 2.19
N LYS A 79 11.38 -9.56 2.97
CA LYS A 79 10.57 -10.75 2.69
C LYS A 79 9.11 -10.48 3.06
N PRO A 80 8.14 -10.97 2.27
CA PRO A 80 6.74 -10.96 2.68
C PRO A 80 6.55 -11.68 4.02
N PHE A 81 5.64 -11.17 4.84
CA PHE A 81 5.24 -11.85 6.07
C PHE A 81 4.27 -12.98 5.76
N ASP A 82 4.51 -14.15 6.33
CA ASP A 82 3.67 -15.34 6.15
C ASP A 82 2.52 -15.36 7.17
N PHE A 83 1.38 -14.80 6.78
CA PHE A 83 0.18 -14.79 7.61
C PHE A 83 -0.51 -16.15 7.66
N ASP A 84 -0.30 -17.03 6.69
CA ASP A 84 -0.94 -18.35 6.64
C ASP A 84 -0.38 -19.24 7.74
N THR A 85 0.95 -19.31 7.86
CA THR A 85 1.63 -20.02 8.95
C THR A 85 1.21 -19.47 10.33
N LEU A 86 1.06 -18.15 10.45
CA LEU A 86 0.61 -17.53 11.70
C LEU A 86 -0.85 -17.89 12.04
N ALA A 87 -1.73 -17.90 11.05
CA ALA A 87 -3.15 -18.25 11.20
C ALA A 87 -3.30 -19.71 11.67
N GLU A 88 -2.56 -20.64 11.05
CA GLU A 88 -2.55 -22.05 11.45
C GLU A 88 -2.08 -22.22 12.91
N LYS A 89 -1.01 -21.53 13.29
CA LYS A 89 -0.47 -21.56 14.66
C LYS A 89 -1.47 -21.03 15.69
N LEU A 90 -2.13 -19.92 15.38
CA LEU A 90 -3.17 -19.34 16.25
C LEU A 90 -4.39 -20.25 16.37
N PHE A 91 -4.87 -20.79 15.24
CA PHE A 91 -6.00 -21.72 15.21
C PHE A 91 -5.71 -22.97 16.06
N LYS A 92 -4.51 -23.55 15.91
CA LYS A 92 -4.07 -24.70 16.70
C LYS A 92 -4.06 -24.39 18.19
N ASN A 93 -3.48 -23.25 18.60
CA ASN A 93 -3.42 -22.86 20.02
C ASN A 93 -4.83 -22.69 20.64
N MET A 94 -5.74 -22.01 19.93
CA MET A 94 -7.13 -21.87 20.39
C MET A 94 -7.85 -23.23 20.48
N LYS A 95 -7.64 -24.11 19.50
CA LYS A 95 -8.22 -25.45 19.50
C LYS A 95 -7.69 -26.31 20.66
N GLU A 96 -6.38 -26.27 20.90
CA GLU A 96 -5.76 -26.96 22.04
C GLU A 96 -6.29 -26.42 23.37
N CYS A 97 -6.43 -25.09 23.50
CA CYS A 97 -7.05 -24.46 24.66
C CYS A 97 -8.46 -24.99 24.91
N LEU A 98 -9.31 -25.04 23.87
CA LEU A 98 -10.66 -25.60 23.95
C LEU A 98 -10.65 -27.08 24.36
N GLN A 99 -9.81 -27.89 23.72
CA GLN A 99 -9.74 -29.32 23.95
C GLN A 99 -9.22 -29.67 25.35
N ASN A 100 -8.30 -28.88 25.89
CA ASN A 100 -7.81 -29.03 27.27
C ASN A 100 -8.90 -28.75 28.31
N ILE A 101 -9.89 -27.91 27.97
CA ILE A 101 -10.96 -27.49 28.88
C ILE A 101 -12.21 -28.37 28.74
N VAL A 102 -12.64 -28.65 27.51
CA VAL A 102 -13.92 -29.34 27.20
C VAL A 102 -13.73 -30.81 26.82
N GLY A 103 -12.57 -31.17 26.27
CA GLY A 103 -12.26 -32.51 25.75
C GLY A 103 -11.99 -32.53 24.25
N SER A 104 -11.31 -33.59 23.80
CA SER A 104 -10.71 -33.70 22.46
C SER A 104 -11.69 -33.79 21.29
N GLU A 105 -12.94 -34.23 21.51
CA GLU A 105 -13.94 -34.33 20.43
C GLU A 105 -14.58 -32.97 20.07
N CYS A 106 -14.35 -31.93 20.89
CA CYS A 106 -14.98 -30.63 20.70
C CYS A 106 -14.41 -29.92 19.47
N SER A 107 -15.30 -29.25 18.71
CA SER A 107 -14.93 -28.55 17.48
C SER A 107 -14.97 -27.03 17.68
N LEU A 108 -14.04 -26.33 17.03
CA LEU A 108 -13.92 -24.87 17.05
C LEU A 108 -14.13 -24.31 15.64
N ASP A 109 -15.06 -23.38 15.50
CA ASP A 109 -15.27 -22.56 14.29
C ASP A 109 -14.99 -21.09 14.62
N ILE A 110 -14.36 -20.36 13.69
CA ILE A 110 -13.90 -18.98 13.92
C ILE A 110 -14.31 -18.11 12.74
N GLU A 111 -15.01 -17.01 13.01
CA GLU A 111 -15.34 -16.04 11.99
C GLU A 111 -14.07 -15.40 11.38
N PRO A 112 -13.99 -15.22 10.05
CA PRO A 112 -12.81 -14.65 9.39
C PRO A 112 -12.35 -13.31 9.97
N LYS A 113 -13.29 -12.46 10.41
CA LYS A 113 -12.98 -11.15 11.02
C LYS A 113 -12.19 -11.28 12.33
N ILE A 114 -12.48 -12.30 13.13
CA ILE A 114 -11.77 -12.56 14.40
C ILE A 114 -10.37 -13.06 14.10
N MET A 115 -10.23 -13.97 13.13
CA MET A 115 -8.91 -14.41 12.69
C MET A 115 -8.06 -13.22 12.22
N LEU A 116 -8.65 -12.31 11.45
CA LEU A 116 -7.96 -11.09 11.02
C LEU A 116 -7.53 -10.20 12.21
N GLN A 117 -8.38 -10.06 13.22
CA GLN A 117 -8.07 -9.31 14.43
C GLN A 117 -6.92 -9.96 15.24
N LEU A 118 -6.92 -11.29 15.37
CA LEU A 118 -5.83 -12.04 16.01
C LEU A 118 -4.52 -11.90 15.23
N LEU A 119 -4.56 -12.00 13.90
CA LEU A 119 -3.39 -11.81 13.03
C LEU A 119 -2.81 -10.40 13.17
N ALA A 120 -3.67 -9.37 13.12
CA ALA A 120 -3.24 -7.99 13.32
C ALA A 120 -2.60 -7.79 14.71
N SER A 121 -3.18 -8.42 15.74
CA SER A 121 -2.66 -8.37 17.11
C SER A 121 -1.29 -9.00 17.22
N ALA A 122 -1.13 -10.22 16.69
CA ALA A 122 0.13 -10.94 16.74
C ALA A 122 1.22 -10.23 15.91
N TYR A 123 0.85 -9.64 14.77
CA TYR A 123 1.76 -8.90 13.91
C TYR A 123 2.25 -7.60 14.57
N LEU A 124 1.36 -6.83 15.20
CA LEU A 124 1.70 -5.53 15.79
C LEU A 124 2.30 -5.64 17.20
N PHE A 125 1.86 -6.62 17.98
CA PHE A 125 2.16 -6.71 19.41
C PHE A 125 2.91 -7.97 19.84
N GLY A 126 3.16 -8.90 18.90
CA GLY A 126 3.86 -10.14 19.13
C GLY A 126 2.93 -11.33 19.41
N TYR A 127 3.37 -12.52 19.01
CA TYR A 127 2.63 -13.77 19.17
C TYR A 127 2.36 -14.12 20.65
N GLU A 128 3.34 -13.92 21.53
CA GLU A 128 3.25 -14.26 22.95
C GLU A 128 2.07 -13.55 23.63
N ARG A 129 1.83 -12.28 23.30
CA ARG A 129 0.68 -11.53 23.83
C ARG A 129 -0.66 -12.16 23.43
N VAL A 130 -0.76 -12.64 22.20
CA VAL A 130 -1.99 -13.29 21.70
C VAL A 130 -2.15 -14.68 22.31
N GLU A 131 -1.05 -15.41 22.51
CA GLU A 131 -1.05 -16.68 23.22
C GLU A 131 -1.54 -16.52 24.67
N ASP A 132 -1.03 -15.53 25.40
CA ASP A 132 -1.51 -15.20 26.74
C ASP A 132 -3.01 -14.84 26.75
N TRP A 133 -3.46 -14.06 25.76
CA TRP A 133 -4.87 -13.74 25.60
C TRP A 133 -5.73 -14.99 25.37
N ILE A 134 -5.27 -15.93 24.52
CA ILE A 134 -5.95 -17.20 24.27
C ILE A 134 -6.10 -17.99 25.58
N GLN A 135 -5.01 -18.13 26.35
CA GLN A 135 -5.05 -18.94 27.56
C GLN A 135 -5.90 -18.29 28.67
N HIS A 136 -5.78 -16.97 28.84
CA HIS A 136 -6.39 -16.29 29.97
C HIS A 136 -7.78 -15.74 29.68
N VAL A 137 -8.01 -15.10 28.53
CA VAL A 137 -9.31 -14.51 28.21
C VAL A 137 -10.22 -15.54 27.56
N LEU A 138 -9.74 -16.18 26.48
CA LEU A 138 -10.53 -17.16 25.76
C LEU A 138 -10.75 -18.45 26.57
N GLY A 139 -9.72 -18.95 27.26
CA GLY A 139 -9.83 -20.10 28.16
C GLY A 139 -10.85 -19.90 29.28
N ARG A 140 -10.86 -18.72 29.93
CA ARG A 140 -11.91 -18.38 30.91
C ARG A 140 -13.30 -18.40 30.29
N GLY A 141 -13.45 -17.87 29.07
CA GLY A 141 -14.68 -17.97 28.29
C GLY A 141 -15.11 -19.43 28.07
N PHE A 142 -14.22 -20.32 27.68
CA PHE A 142 -14.61 -21.73 27.52
C PHE A 142 -15.06 -22.38 28.84
N MET A 143 -14.39 -22.06 29.95
CA MET A 143 -14.75 -22.60 31.26
C MET A 143 -16.14 -22.13 31.72
N GLU A 144 -16.44 -20.84 31.57
CA GLU A 144 -17.76 -20.32 31.92
C GLU A 144 -18.86 -20.87 30.99
N ALA A 145 -18.53 -21.18 29.73
CA ALA A 145 -19.47 -21.76 28.78
C ALA A 145 -19.82 -23.23 29.12
N ILE A 146 -18.89 -23.99 29.72
CA ILE A 146 -19.21 -25.32 30.28
C ILE A 146 -20.33 -25.21 31.30
N GLY A 147 -20.20 -24.29 32.25
CA GLY A 147 -21.19 -24.10 33.31
C GLY A 147 -22.55 -23.63 32.80
N LYS A 148 -22.56 -22.66 31.86
CA LYS A 148 -23.80 -22.05 31.36
C LYS A 148 -24.55 -22.90 30.35
N PHE A 149 -23.83 -23.57 29.44
CA PHE A 149 -24.44 -24.23 28.28
C PHE A 149 -24.26 -25.76 28.28
N SER A 150 -23.69 -26.33 29.35
CA SER A 150 -23.39 -27.77 29.42
C SER A 150 -22.56 -28.25 28.22
N LEU A 151 -21.54 -27.46 27.84
CA LEU A 151 -20.61 -27.83 26.78
C LEU A 151 -20.03 -29.21 27.08
N ASN A 152 -20.03 -30.06 26.07
CA ASN A 152 -19.46 -31.39 26.13
C ASN A 152 -18.61 -31.65 24.89
N ALA A 153 -17.95 -32.81 24.85
CA ALA A 153 -17.04 -33.17 23.78
C ALA A 153 -17.71 -33.18 22.39
N ARG A 154 -19.04 -33.28 22.28
CA ARG A 154 -19.74 -33.25 20.97
C ARG A 154 -20.24 -31.86 20.57
N SER A 155 -19.93 -30.83 21.36
CA SER A 155 -20.31 -29.46 21.08
C SER A 155 -19.42 -28.83 20.00
N VAL A 156 -20.01 -27.92 19.23
CA VAL A 156 -19.28 -27.03 18.32
C VAL A 156 -19.31 -25.63 18.95
N VAL A 157 -18.14 -25.09 19.24
CA VAL A 157 -17.99 -23.72 19.74
C VAL A 157 -17.64 -22.82 18.57
N LYS A 158 -18.43 -21.75 18.39
CA LYS A 158 -18.21 -20.78 17.33
C LYS A 158 -17.81 -19.44 17.93
N LEU A 159 -16.64 -18.93 17.55
CA LEU A 159 -16.22 -17.56 17.85
C LEU A 159 -16.80 -16.64 16.78
N VAL A 160 -17.62 -15.67 17.22
CA VAL A 160 -18.29 -14.68 16.36
C VAL A 160 -18.00 -13.26 16.82
N THR A 161 -18.00 -12.32 15.87
CA THR A 161 -17.86 -10.90 16.19
C THR A 161 -19.06 -10.44 17.02
N TYR A 162 -18.78 -9.58 18.00
CA TYR A 162 -19.83 -8.98 18.83
C TYR A 162 -20.55 -7.89 18.05
N ASP A 163 -21.87 -7.99 17.96
CA ASP A 163 -22.76 -7.08 17.22
C ASP A 163 -23.39 -5.98 18.10
N GLY A 164 -23.11 -5.99 19.41
CA GLY A 164 -23.65 -5.00 20.34
C GLY A 164 -22.83 -3.70 20.42
N SER A 165 -23.44 -2.65 20.95
CA SER A 165 -22.77 -1.37 21.19
C SER A 165 -21.74 -1.51 22.32
N LEU A 166 -20.45 -1.49 21.98
CA LEU A 166 -19.38 -1.30 22.95
C LEU A 166 -19.31 0.19 23.37
N PRO A 167 -18.88 0.52 24.59
CA PRO A 167 -18.50 1.90 24.94
C PRO A 167 -17.39 2.39 24.00
N GLU A 168 -17.42 3.68 23.64
CA GLU A 168 -16.64 4.34 22.58
C GLU A 168 -15.11 4.44 22.83
N GLU A 169 -14.56 3.66 23.77
CA GLU A 169 -13.12 3.64 24.08
C GLU A 169 -12.55 2.23 23.95
N GLN A 170 -12.02 1.88 22.77
CA GLN A 170 -10.91 0.93 22.68
C GLN A 170 -9.90 1.40 21.64
N PRO A 171 -8.79 1.96 22.11
CA PRO A 171 -7.50 1.28 21.95
C PRO A 171 -6.75 1.29 23.31
N GLU A 172 -6.06 0.22 23.74
CA GLU A 172 -4.90 -0.39 23.10
C GLU A 172 -4.87 -1.92 23.27
N GLY A 173 -4.39 -2.62 22.23
CA GLY A 173 -4.05 -4.05 22.30
C GLY A 173 -4.90 -5.00 21.47
N LEU A 174 -5.71 -4.47 20.53
CA LEU A 174 -6.50 -5.14 19.48
C LEU A 174 -7.47 -6.27 19.89
N LEU A 175 -7.33 -6.91 21.05
CA LEU A 175 -8.19 -8.00 21.53
C LEU A 175 -8.97 -7.54 22.77
N PRO A 176 -10.22 -8.02 22.96
CA PRO A 176 -11.04 -7.60 24.09
C PRO A 176 -10.61 -8.27 25.40
N ASP A 177 -10.75 -7.61 26.54
CA ASP A 177 -10.38 -8.20 27.85
C ASP A 177 -11.33 -9.32 28.31
N THR A 178 -12.52 -9.39 27.72
CA THR A 178 -13.59 -10.33 28.06
C THR A 178 -14.32 -10.81 26.81
N ILE A 179 -14.83 -12.04 26.86
CA ILE A 179 -15.65 -12.63 25.80
C ILE A 179 -17.08 -12.76 26.31
N MET A 180 -18.05 -12.40 25.46
CA MET A 180 -19.47 -12.58 25.76
C MET A 180 -19.97 -13.90 25.19
N MET A 181 -20.86 -14.55 25.94
CA MET A 181 -21.51 -15.78 25.51
C MET A 181 -22.94 -15.51 25.13
N LYS A 182 -23.39 -16.20 24.09
CA LYS A 182 -24.73 -16.07 23.52
C LYS A 182 -25.33 -17.45 23.30
#